data_AF-A0A7R9W0X9-F1
#
_entry.id   AF-A0A7R9W0X9-F1
#
_cell.length_a   1.000
_cell.length_b   1.000
_cell.length_c   1.000
_cell.angle_alpha   90.00
_cell.angle_beta   90.00
_cell.angle_gamma   90.00
#
_symmetry.space_group_name_H-M   'P 1'
#
loop_
_entity.id
_entity.type
_entity.pdbx_description
1 polymer ?
#
loop_
_entity_poly.entity_id
_entity_poly.type
_entity_poly.pdbx_seq_one_letter_code
_entity_poly.pdbx_strand_id
1 'polypeptide(L)'
;VSQSKVIHGFVAMRGVETTGVTFAEDAKVCVFGCGIEASATEAKGTVLMKNAEDLKGYNLTEEKKMEEVIKSIADAGTKVVVSGGSVSEMAMHFIERYGMMCLR
;
A
#
# COMPACT_ATOMS: atom_id res chain seq x y z
N VAL A 1 -11.62 30.99 21.81
CA VAL A 1 -11.02 31.06 20.46
C VAL A 1 -9.52 30.77 20.58
N SER A 2 -9.16 29.57 21.04
CA SER A 2 -7.81 29.33 21.60
C SER A 2 -7.20 27.97 21.24
N GLN A 3 -7.78 27.26 20.28
CA GLN A 3 -7.32 25.93 19.85
C GLN A 3 -6.92 25.86 18.37
N SER A 4 -6.80 27.00 17.68
CA SER A 4 -6.24 27.04 16.32
C SER A 4 -4.73 27.23 16.38
N LYS A 5 -3.99 26.41 15.64
CA LYS A 5 -2.54 26.53 15.45
C LYS A 5 -2.23 26.58 13.96
N VAL A 6 -1.29 27.44 13.58
CA VAL A 6 -0.78 27.49 12.20
C VAL A 6 0.29 26.42 12.06
N ILE A 7 0.17 25.58 11.02
CA ILE A 7 1.16 24.58 10.64
C ILE A 7 1.82 25.04 9.34
N HIS A 8 3.14 25.08 9.33
CA HIS A 8 3.90 25.32 8.10
C HIS A 8 4.11 23.99 7.37
N GLY A 9 3.24 23.70 6.41
CA GLY A 9 3.31 22.47 5.62
C GLY A 9 1.94 21.99 5.20
N PHE A 10 1.80 20.67 5.11
CA PHE A 10 0.57 19.99 4.74
C PHE A 10 0.02 19.20 5.93
N VAL A 11 -1.30 19.21 6.11
CA VAL A 11 -2.00 18.44 7.14
C VAL A 11 -3.07 17.59 6.47
N ALA A 12 -2.97 16.28 6.61
CA ALA A 12 -4.05 15.37 6.25
C ALA A 12 -5.03 15.28 7.43
N MET A 13 -6.34 15.29 7.14
CA MET A 13 -7.37 15.14 8.19
C MET A 13 -7.50 13.71 8.69
N ARG A 14 -7.18 12.72 7.85
CA ARG A 14 -7.14 11.32 8.25
C ARG A 14 -5.76 10.95 8.78
N GLY A 15 -5.76 10.02 9.73
CA GLY A 15 -4.55 9.47 10.31
C GLY A 15 -3.83 8.53 9.36
N VAL A 16 -2.76 7.93 9.87
CA VAL A 16 -2.05 6.85 9.17
C VAL A 16 -2.88 5.58 9.20
N GLU A 17 -2.85 4.84 8.10
CA GLU A 17 -3.51 3.54 8.01
C GLU A 17 -2.62 2.43 8.61
N THR A 18 -1.31 2.66 8.67
CA THR A 18 -0.33 1.73 9.26
C THR A 18 -0.38 1.74 10.79
N THR A 19 -0.37 0.56 11.39
CA THR A 19 -0.42 0.38 12.85
C THR A 19 0.97 0.43 13.50
N GLY A 20 1.99 -0.07 12.80
CA GLY A 20 3.36 -0.12 13.31
C GLY A 20 4.15 1.18 13.13
N VAL A 21 4.08 1.78 11.93
CA VAL A 21 4.86 2.98 11.57
C VAL A 21 3.94 4.20 11.56
N THR A 22 4.11 5.07 12.54
CA THR A 22 3.28 6.29 12.71
C THR A 22 4.06 7.59 12.55
N PHE A 23 5.38 7.49 12.43
CA PHE A 23 6.29 8.63 12.33
C PHE A 23 7.45 8.28 11.42
N ALA A 24 7.83 9.22 10.55
CA ALA A 24 8.96 9.09 9.64
C ALA A 24 9.67 10.45 9.49
N GLU A 25 11.00 10.45 9.62
CA GLU A 25 11.86 11.61 9.41
C GLU A 25 12.70 11.44 8.15
N ASP A 26 13.05 12.57 7.52
CA ASP A 26 13.79 12.64 6.26
C ASP A 26 13.24 11.63 5.24
N ALA A 27 11.94 11.77 4.99
CA ALA A 27 11.14 10.79 4.28
C ALA A 27 10.92 11.22 2.83
N LYS A 28 11.32 10.35 1.90
CA LYS A 28 10.88 10.44 0.51
C LYS A 28 9.42 9.97 0.45
N VAL A 29 8.56 10.84 -0.08
CA VAL A 29 7.11 10.62 -0.17
C VAL A 29 6.75 10.21 -1.61
N CYS A 30 6.04 9.11 -1.75
CA CYS A 30 5.45 8.67 -3.02
C CYS A 30 3.93 8.85 -2.97
N VAL A 31 3.36 9.51 -3.98
CA VAL A 31 1.93 9.82 -4.04
C VAL A 31 1.32 9.12 -5.23
N PHE A 32 0.37 8.23 -4.98
CA PHE A 32 -0.42 7.52 -5.97
C PHE A 32 -1.83 8.09 -6.03
N GLY A 33 -2.31 8.43 -7.22
CA GLY A 33 -3.69 8.87 -7.43
C GLY A 33 -4.71 7.73 -7.49
N CYS A 34 -4.26 6.47 -7.34
CA CYS A 34 -5.09 5.27 -7.40
C CYS A 34 -5.01 4.49 -6.08
N GLY A 35 -5.88 3.48 -5.95
CA GLY A 35 -5.77 2.50 -4.86
C GLY A 35 -4.53 1.62 -5.00
N ILE A 36 -4.10 1.05 -3.88
CA ILE A 36 -3.03 0.05 -3.80
C ILE A 36 -3.68 -1.30 -3.49
N GLU A 37 -4.08 -1.96 -4.55
CA GLU A 37 -4.82 -3.23 -4.52
C GLU A 37 -4.31 -4.17 -5.61
N ALA A 38 -4.52 -5.47 -5.40
CA ALA A 38 -4.15 -6.46 -6.40
C ALA A 38 -4.90 -6.12 -7.69
N SER A 39 -4.16 -5.93 -8.78
CA SER A 39 -4.78 -5.63 -10.07
C SER A 39 -5.71 -6.79 -10.43
N ALA A 40 -7.01 -6.53 -10.48
CA ALA A 40 -7.95 -7.45 -11.08
C ALA A 40 -7.44 -7.73 -12.50
N THR A 41 -7.04 -8.98 -12.78
CA THR A 41 -6.54 -9.32 -14.09
C THR A 41 -7.64 -9.09 -15.11
N GLU A 42 -7.48 -8.10 -15.98
CA GLU A 42 -8.38 -7.77 -17.10
C GLU A 42 -8.37 -8.85 -18.21
N ALA A 43 -8.26 -10.13 -17.84
CA ALA A 43 -8.44 -11.24 -18.75
C ALA A 43 -9.86 -11.78 -18.61
N LYS A 44 -10.77 -11.29 -19.46
CA LYS A 44 -11.97 -12.01 -19.88
C LYS A 44 -11.56 -13.36 -20.46
N GLY A 45 -11.45 -14.39 -19.62
CA GLY A 45 -11.11 -15.74 -20.06
C GLY A 45 -10.74 -16.66 -18.91
N THR A 46 -11.68 -16.87 -17.98
CA THR A 46 -11.73 -18.00 -17.02
C THR A 46 -10.37 -18.63 -16.69
N VAL A 47 -9.70 -18.17 -15.63
CA VAL A 47 -8.69 -19.02 -14.96
C VAL A 47 -9.46 -20.22 -14.43
N LEU A 48 -9.42 -21.31 -15.20
CA LEU A 48 -10.25 -22.48 -14.97
C LEU A 48 -9.54 -23.32 -13.91
N MET A 49 -9.72 -22.91 -12.65
CA MET A 49 -9.21 -23.63 -11.49
C MET A 49 -10.00 -24.92 -11.35
N LYS A 50 -9.33 -26.05 -11.56
CA LYS A 50 -9.98 -27.37 -11.45
C LYS A 50 -9.74 -28.00 -10.09
N ASN A 51 -8.58 -27.73 -9.48
CA ASN A 51 -8.15 -28.37 -8.25
C ASN A 51 -7.71 -27.35 -7.18
N ALA A 52 -7.65 -27.79 -5.92
CA ALA A 52 -7.19 -26.98 -4.80
C ALA A 52 -5.74 -26.48 -4.95
N GLU A 53 -4.91 -27.23 -5.68
CA GLU A 53 -3.52 -26.86 -5.98
C GLU A 53 -3.43 -25.64 -6.91
N ASP A 54 -4.34 -25.53 -7.90
CA ASP A 54 -4.41 -24.39 -8.81
C ASP A 54 -4.79 -23.10 -8.05
N LEU A 55 -5.75 -23.20 -7.12
CA LEU A 55 -6.17 -22.09 -6.26
C LEU A 55 -5.00 -21.61 -5.38
N LYS A 56 -4.26 -22.54 -4.78
CA LYS A 56 -3.12 -22.23 -3.92
C LYS A 56 -1.97 -21.58 -4.70
N GLY A 57 -1.68 -22.09 -5.90
CA GLY A 57 -0.67 -21.52 -6.78
C GLY A 57 -1.01 -20.11 -7.25
N TYR A 58 -2.30 -19.84 -7.51
CA TYR A 58 -2.78 -18.51 -7.89
C TYR A 58 -2.60 -17.50 -6.75
N ASN A 59 -3.06 -17.81 -5.54
CA ASN A 59 -2.91 -16.93 -4.38
C ASN A 59 -1.43 -16.57 -4.13
N LEU A 60 -0.54 -17.58 -4.18
CA LEU A 60 0.89 -17.36 -3.97
C LEU A 60 1.51 -16.46 -5.04
N THR A 61 0.97 -16.51 -6.27
CA THR A 61 1.45 -15.69 -7.39
C THR A 61 0.97 -14.25 -7.25
N GLU A 62 -0.27 -14.02 -6.80
CA GLU A 62 -0.76 -12.68 -6.50
C GLU A 62 -0.02 -12.03 -5.34
N GLU A 63 0.21 -12.78 -4.26
CA GLU A 63 1.00 -12.30 -3.12
C GLU A 63 2.41 -11.87 -3.55
N LYS A 64 3.09 -12.69 -4.36
CA LYS A 64 4.42 -12.36 -4.90
C LYS A 64 4.41 -11.09 -5.74
N LYS A 65 3.44 -10.94 -6.65
CA LYS A 65 3.33 -9.73 -7.48
C LYS A 65 3.13 -8.48 -6.64
N MET A 66 2.27 -8.55 -5.62
CA MET A 66 2.06 -7.44 -4.69
C MET A 66 3.34 -7.10 -3.92
N GLU A 67 4.02 -8.12 -3.40
CA GLU A 67 5.28 -7.97 -2.70
C GLU A 67 6.35 -7.32 -3.58
N GLU A 68 6.49 -7.77 -4.84
CA GLU A 68 7.45 -7.22 -5.79
C GLU A 68 7.22 -5.74 -6.07
N VAL A 69 5.96 -5.32 -6.26
CA VAL A 69 5.61 -3.91 -6.47
C VAL A 69 5.97 -3.08 -5.24
N ILE A 70 5.57 -3.51 -4.04
CA ILE A 70 5.84 -2.76 -2.81
C ILE A 70 7.34 -2.72 -2.50
N LYS A 71 8.03 -3.83 -2.74
CA LYS A 71 9.48 -3.90 -2.61
C LYS A 71 10.18 -2.92 -3.54
N SER A 72 9.75 -2.79 -4.79
CA SER A 72 10.32 -1.80 -5.71
C SER A 72 10.14 -0.36 -5.22
N ILE A 73 9.04 -0.05 -4.53
CA ILE A 73 8.78 1.26 -3.92
C ILE A 73 9.72 1.48 -2.71
N ALA A 74 9.92 0.44 -1.90
CA ALA A 74 10.85 0.46 -0.78
C ALA A 74 12.31 0.63 -1.24
N ASP A 75 12.73 -0.11 -2.28
CA ASP A 75 14.07 -0.04 -2.88
C ASP A 75 14.35 1.34 -3.49
N ALA A 76 13.32 2.08 -3.91
CA ALA A 76 13.44 3.47 -4.36
C ALA A 76 13.71 4.48 -3.20
N GLY A 77 13.82 3.99 -1.96
CA GLY A 77 14.08 4.76 -0.75
C GLY A 77 12.85 5.49 -0.20
N THR A 78 11.65 5.09 -0.61
CA THR A 78 10.40 5.70 -0.14
C THR A 78 10.13 5.30 1.30
N LYS A 79 9.83 6.27 2.18
CA LYS A 79 9.43 6.00 3.57
C LYS A 79 7.94 6.24 3.81
N VAL A 80 7.29 7.04 2.96
CA VAL A 80 5.87 7.40 3.09
C VAL A 80 5.16 7.22 1.76
N VAL A 81 4.06 6.49 1.77
CA VAL A 81 3.20 6.24 0.61
C VAL A 81 1.84 6.87 0.85
N VAL A 82 1.36 7.67 -0.11
CA VAL A 82 0.02 8.27 -0.09
C VAL A 82 -0.81 7.62 -1.20
N SER A 83 -1.98 7.10 -0.86
CA SER A 83 -2.93 6.49 -1.78
C SER A 83 -4.17 7.37 -1.95
N GLY A 84 -4.53 7.70 -3.19
CA GLY A 84 -5.79 8.39 -3.50
C GLY A 84 -7.02 7.47 -3.47
N GLY A 85 -6.83 6.15 -3.32
CA GLY A 85 -7.89 5.15 -3.34
C GLY A 85 -7.83 4.16 -2.16
N SER A 86 -8.49 3.01 -2.33
CA SER A 86 -8.45 1.88 -1.40
C SER A 86 -7.04 1.31 -1.24
N VAL A 87 -6.65 0.98 -0.01
CA VAL A 87 -5.44 0.19 0.25
C VAL A 87 -5.92 -1.18 0.71
N SER A 88 -5.52 -2.23 -0.01
CA SER A 88 -5.86 -3.61 0.36
C SER A 88 -5.08 -4.07 1.61
N GLU A 89 -5.65 -4.98 2.41
CA GLU A 89 -4.97 -5.53 3.59
C GLU A 89 -3.65 -6.20 3.25
N MET A 90 -3.59 -6.90 2.10
CA MET A 90 -2.35 -7.50 1.60
C MET A 90 -1.28 -6.45 1.32
N ALA A 91 -1.65 -5.33 0.68
CA ALA A 91 -0.72 -4.24 0.43
C ALA A 91 -0.25 -3.59 1.74
N MET A 92 -1.17 -3.34 2.67
CA MET A 92 -0.86 -2.76 3.99
C MET A 92 0.14 -3.63 4.76
N HIS A 93 -0.06 -4.94 4.79
CA HIS A 93 0.84 -5.89 5.44
C HIS A 93 2.28 -5.80 4.90
N PHE A 94 2.46 -5.75 3.58
CA PHE A 94 3.80 -5.61 3.00
C PHE A 94 4.40 -4.22 3.23
N ILE A 95 3.60 -3.15 3.12
CA ILE A 95 4.05 -1.78 3.42
C ILE A 95 4.63 -1.69 4.84
N GLU A 96 3.93 -2.26 5.82
CA GLU A 96 4.41 -2.31 7.21
C GLU A 96 5.65 -3.19 7.37
N ARG A 97 5.68 -4.36 6.69
CA ARG A 97 6.84 -5.26 6.71
C ARG A 97 8.12 -4.61 6.20
N TYR A 98 8.01 -3.71 5.22
CA TYR A 98 9.13 -2.92 4.69
C TYR A 98 9.39 -1.62 5.47
N GLY A 99 8.67 -1.37 6.58
CA GLY A 99 8.90 -0.22 7.45
C GLY A 99 8.44 1.12 6.87
N MET A 100 7.52 1.09 5.91
CA MET A 100 6.96 2.30 5.28
C MET A 100 5.65 2.71 5.96
N MET A 101 5.35 4.00 5.91
CA MET A 101 4.09 4.57 6.41
C MET A 101 3.09 4.73 5.25
N CYS A 102 1.81 4.43 5.49
CA CYS A 102 0.75 4.64 4.49
C CYS A 102 -0.29 5.67 4.95
N LEU A 103 -0.65 6.58 4.05
CA LEU A 103 -1.70 7.58 4.18
C LEU A 103 -2.75 7.39 3.08
N ARG A 104 -4.01 7.65 3.40
CA ARG A 104 -5.14 7.64 2.46
C ARG A 104 -5.89 8.98 2.48
#